data_AF-A0A8B3D8L6-F1
#
_entry.id   AF-A0A8B3D8L6-F1
#
_cell.length_a   1.000
_cell.length_b   1.000
_cell.length_c   1.000
_cell.angle_alpha   90.00
_cell.angle_beta   90.00
_cell.angle_gamma   90.00
#
_symmetry.space_group_name_H-M   'P 1'
#
loop_
_entity.id
_entity.type
_entity.pdbx_description
1 polymer ?
#
loop_
_entity_poly.entity_id
_entity_poly.type
_entity_poly.pdbx_seq_one_letter_code
_entity_poly.pdbx_strand_id
1 'polypeptide(L)'
;MKSIIKTIVITSVVLSTNVFAESAIEHLSIETIKQEFTPAQIERVLDQWKADELTYLEQKALTISDHAPIETRREMVKQQINQEYKQALITLGL
;
A
#
# COMPACT_ATOMS: atom_id res chain seq x y z
N MET A 1 31.96 -8.99 15.82
CA MET A 1 30.62 -8.99 15.18
C MET A 1 30.06 -7.58 15.25
N LYS A 2 30.16 -6.81 14.16
CA LYS A 2 29.50 -5.50 14.05
C LYS A 2 28.25 -5.71 13.21
N SER A 3 27.09 -5.81 13.87
CA SER A 3 25.81 -5.87 13.18
C SER A 3 25.50 -4.48 12.65
N ILE A 4 25.68 -4.29 11.34
CA ILE A 4 25.26 -3.07 10.65
C ILE A 4 23.79 -3.27 10.33
N ILE A 5 22.92 -2.72 11.18
CA ILE A 5 21.49 -2.65 10.91
C ILE A 5 21.33 -1.69 9.72
N LYS A 6 21.17 -2.26 8.52
CA LYS A 6 20.82 -1.48 7.32
C LYS A 6 19.37 -1.05 7.45
N THR A 7 19.16 0.16 7.96
CA THR A 7 17.87 0.85 7.93
C THR A 7 17.55 1.19 6.48
N ILE A 8 16.87 0.28 5.77
CA ILE A 8 16.32 0.54 4.45
C ILE A 8 14.98 1.24 4.68
N VAL A 9 14.96 2.54 4.40
CA VAL A 9 13.74 3.36 4.38
C VAL A 9 12.89 2.83 3.23
N ILE A 10 11.82 2.12 3.56
CA ILE A 10 10.82 1.67 2.58
C ILE A 10 9.97 2.90 2.27
N THR A 11 10.33 3.59 1.20
CA THR A 11 9.53 4.67 0.63
C THR A 11 8.18 4.08 0.26
N SER A 12 7.11 4.65 0.82
CA SER A 12 5.71 4.29 0.57
C SER A 12 5.47 4.00 -0.91
N VAL A 13 5.22 2.72 -1.23
CA VAL A 13 4.85 2.28 -2.57
C VAL A 13 3.49 2.90 -2.87
N VAL A 14 3.50 4.00 -3.61
CA VAL A 14 2.29 4.56 -4.19
C VAL A 14 1.91 3.61 -5.32
N LEU A 15 1.02 2.66 -5.05
CA LEU A 15 0.33 1.86 -6.07
C LEU A 15 -0.68 2.75 -6.81
N SER A 16 -0.18 3.85 -7.37
CA SER A 16 -0.93 4.69 -8.27
C SER A 16 -0.79 4.07 -9.65
N THR A 17 -1.89 3.53 -10.16
CA THR A 17 -2.03 3.10 -11.55
C THR A 17 -1.71 4.27 -12.48
N ASN A 18 -0.46 4.42 -12.87
CA ASN A 18 -0.05 5.21 -14.02
C ASN A 18 0.89 4.33 -14.83
N VAL A 19 0.32 3.82 -15.93
CA VAL A 19 1.07 3.33 -17.08
C VAL A 19 2.16 4.37 -17.39
N PHE A 20 3.39 3.90 -17.63
CA PHE A 20 4.58 4.68 -18.02
C PHE A 20 5.42 5.31 -16.88
N ALA A 21 6.15 4.48 -16.10
CA ALA A 21 7.43 4.86 -15.51
C ALA A 21 8.26 3.63 -15.12
N GLU A 22 8.97 3.09 -16.11
CA GLU A 22 10.05 2.11 -15.98
C GLU A 22 11.10 2.62 -14.96
N SER A 23 10.94 2.24 -13.70
CA SER A 23 11.85 2.60 -12.61
C SER A 23 12.09 1.39 -11.75
N ALA A 24 13.33 1.22 -11.28
CA ALA A 24 13.91 0.01 -10.68
C ALA A 24 13.13 -0.68 -9.54
N ILE A 25 12.00 -0.12 -9.10
CA ILE A 25 11.07 -0.70 -8.13
C ILE A 25 10.12 -1.72 -8.79
N GLU A 26 9.79 -1.62 -10.08
CA GLU A 26 9.02 -2.65 -10.80
C GLU A 26 9.78 -4.00 -10.93
N HIS A 27 11.09 -4.01 -10.70
CA HIS A 27 11.92 -5.21 -10.78
C HIS A 27 11.99 -6.03 -9.48
N LEU A 28 11.39 -5.55 -8.37
CA LEU A 28 11.20 -6.39 -7.19
C LEU A 28 10.00 -7.29 -7.44
N SER A 29 10.27 -8.45 -8.03
CA SER A 29 9.26 -9.50 -8.17
C SER A 29 8.68 -9.83 -6.78
N ILE A 30 7.41 -10.23 -6.74
CA ILE A 30 6.73 -10.70 -5.52
C ILE A 30 7.58 -11.76 -4.80
N GLU A 31 8.26 -12.63 -5.56
CA GLU A 31 9.16 -13.63 -5.02
C GLU A 31 10.41 -13.04 -4.38
N THR A 32 10.98 -11.97 -4.92
CA THR A 32 12.09 -11.23 -4.29
C THR A 32 11.65 -10.59 -2.98
N ILE A 33 10.45 -10.00 -2.93
CA ILE A 33 9.91 -9.42 -1.70
C ILE A 33 9.75 -10.50 -0.62
N LYS A 34 9.19 -11.66 -0.99
CA LYS A 34 9.04 -12.81 -0.08
C LYS A 34 10.37 -13.43 0.37
N GLN A 35 11.44 -13.30 -0.42
CA GLN A 35 12.78 -13.80 -0.09
C GLN A 35 13.55 -12.83 0.82
N GLU A 36 13.42 -11.54 0.58
CA GLU A 36 14.18 -10.50 1.29
C GLU A 36 13.51 -10.05 2.60
N PHE A 37 12.18 -10.21 2.70
CA PHE A 37 11.40 -9.78 3.87
C PHE A 37 10.69 -10.95 4.54
N THR A 38 10.62 -10.90 5.87
CA THR A 38 9.80 -11.86 6.61
C THR A 38 8.32 -11.52 6.47
N PRO A 39 7.41 -12.50 6.57
CA PRO A 39 5.96 -12.26 6.59
C PRO A 39 5.53 -11.12 7.52
N ALA A 40 6.05 -11.11 8.75
CA ALA A 40 5.76 -10.08 9.74
C ALA A 40 6.30 -8.67 9.36
N GLN A 41 7.37 -8.58 8.56
CA GLN A 41 7.84 -7.29 8.04
C GLN A 41 6.93 -6.80 6.92
N ILE A 42 6.49 -7.70 6.04
CA ILE A 42 5.57 -7.39 4.95
C ILE A 42 4.22 -6.93 5.53
N GLU A 43 3.65 -7.68 6.47
CA GLU A 43 2.41 -7.31 7.17
C GLU A 43 2.52 -5.92 7.81
N ARG A 44 3.62 -5.64 8.54
CA ARG A 44 3.82 -4.32 9.16
C ARG A 44 3.84 -3.19 8.14
N VAL A 45 4.46 -3.40 6.98
CA VAL A 45 4.49 -2.40 5.91
C VAL A 45 3.11 -2.19 5.30
N LEU A 46 2.36 -3.27 5.07
CA LEU A 46 0.98 -3.18 4.56
C LEU A 46 0.04 -2.51 5.57
N ASP A 47 0.18 -2.81 6.86
CA ASP A 47 -0.58 -2.17 7.94
C ASP A 47 -0.28 -0.67 8.00
N GLN A 48 0.99 -0.29 7.90
CA GLN A 48 1.39 1.11 7.88
C GLN A 48 0.81 1.83 6.65
N TRP A 49 0.95 1.23 5.46
CA TRP A 49 0.38 1.76 4.23
C TRP A 49 -1.14 1.97 4.37
N LYS A 50 -1.86 0.98 4.91
CA LYS A 50 -3.30 1.09 5.15
C LYS A 50 -3.63 2.23 6.10
N ALA A 51 -2.88 2.39 7.18
CA ALA A 51 -3.08 3.47 8.15
C ALA A 51 -2.83 4.85 7.53
N ASP A 52 -1.79 4.98 6.70
CA ASP A 52 -1.47 6.20 5.97
C ASP A 52 -2.60 6.55 4.98
N GLU A 53 -3.07 5.58 4.20
CA GLU A 53 -4.18 5.74 3.27
C GLU A 53 -5.47 6.19 3.97
N LEU A 54 -5.78 5.62 5.14
CA LEU A 54 -6.91 6.03 5.97
C LEU A 54 -6.76 7.44 6.54
N THR A 55 -5.53 7.95 6.72
CA THR A 55 -5.28 9.32 7.14
C THR A 55 -5.70 10.33 6.06
N TYR A 56 -5.55 9.98 4.79
CA TYR A 56 -5.95 10.82 3.65
C TYR A 56 -7.38 10.56 3.16
N LEU A 57 -8.17 9.78 3.90
CA LEU A 57 -9.52 9.36 3.53
C LEU A 57 -10.45 10.54 3.20
N GLU A 58 -10.43 11.60 4.01
CA GLU A 58 -11.28 12.77 3.81
C GLU A 58 -10.96 13.46 2.49
N GLN A 59 -9.66 13.65 2.21
CA GLN A 59 -9.21 14.27 0.96
C GLN A 59 -9.59 13.41 -0.25
N LYS A 60 -9.37 12.09 -0.17
CA LYS A 60 -9.75 11.15 -1.24
C LYS A 60 -11.26 11.15 -1.48
N ALA A 61 -12.07 11.14 -0.42
CA ALA A 61 -13.53 11.19 -0.54
C ALA A 61 -14.02 12.49 -1.21
N LEU A 62 -13.39 13.63 -0.89
CA LEU A 62 -13.72 14.92 -1.51
C LEU A 62 -13.38 14.97 -3.01
N THR A 63 -12.35 14.24 -3.46
CA THR A 63 -11.98 14.17 -4.89
C THR A 63 -12.91 13.32 -5.73
N ILE A 64 -13.72 12.44 -5.13
CA ILE A 64 -14.72 11.67 -5.85
C ILE A 64 -15.82 12.64 -6.29
N SER A 65 -15.86 12.90 -7.60
CA SER A 65 -16.85 13.73 -8.27
C SER A 65 -18.11 12.94 -8.63
N ASP A 66 -18.60 12.13 -7.71
CA ASP A 66 -19.98 11.64 -7.79
C ASP A 66 -20.87 12.61 -6.98
N HIS A 67 -22.13 12.74 -7.36
CA HIS A 67 -23.08 13.56 -6.60
C HIS A 67 -23.53 12.86 -5.30
N ALA A 68 -22.82 11.82 -4.84
CA ALA A 68 -23.20 11.10 -3.63
C ALA A 68 -22.85 11.89 -2.37
N PRO A 69 -23.61 11.67 -1.28
CA PRO A 69 -23.28 12.22 0.03
C PRO A 69 -21.83 11.91 0.43
N ILE A 70 -21.20 12.83 1.16
CA ILE A 70 -19.78 12.70 1.55
C ILE A 70 -19.55 11.45 2.40
N GLU A 71 -20.54 11.04 3.20
CA GLU A 71 -20.52 9.81 3.99
C GLU A 71 -20.40 8.57 3.10
N THR A 72 -21.18 8.51 2.00
CA THR A 72 -21.12 7.41 1.04
C THR A 72 -19.75 7.35 0.37
N ARG A 73 -19.23 8.49 -0.07
CA ARG A 73 -17.90 8.56 -0.70
C ARG A 73 -16.78 8.14 0.24
N ARG A 74 -16.84 8.52 1.52
CA ARG A 74 -15.90 8.04 2.55
C ARG A 74 -15.94 6.52 2.70
N GLU A 75 -17.13 5.94 2.77
CA GLU A 75 -17.27 4.48 2.87
C GLU A 75 -16.76 3.76 1.62
N MET A 76 -16.99 4.32 0.42
CA MET A 76 -16.41 3.80 -0.82
C MET A 76 -14.87 3.78 -0.77
N VAL A 77 -14.25 4.89 -0.35
CA VAL A 77 -12.78 4.96 -0.18
C VAL A 77 -12.29 3.93 0.84
N LYS A 78 -12.97 3.76 1.99
CA LYS A 78 -12.60 2.73 2.98
C LYS A 78 -12.69 1.33 2.39
N GLN A 79 -13.76 1.04 1.65
CA GLN A 79 -13.96 -0.26 1.05
C GLN A 79 -12.85 -0.56 0.03
N GLN A 80 -12.50 0.42 -0.80
CA GLN A 80 -11.40 0.31 -1.76
C GLN A 80 -10.06 0.04 -1.06
N ILE A 81 -9.68 0.85 -0.08
CA ILE A 81 -8.42 0.65 0.68
C ILE A 81 -8.39 -0.76 1.31
N ASN A 82 -9.51 -1.22 1.87
CA ASN A 82 -9.59 -2.56 2.45
C ASN A 82 -9.51 -3.68 1.40
N GLN A 83 -10.05 -3.49 0.21
CA GLN A 83 -9.95 -4.46 -0.88
C GLN A 83 -8.51 -4.55 -1.39
N GLU A 84 -7.86 -3.42 -1.61
CA GLU A 84 -6.45 -3.34 -2.02
C GLU A 84 -5.54 -3.97 -0.97
N TYR A 85 -5.77 -3.68 0.32
CA TYR A 85 -5.05 -4.33 1.43
C TYR A 85 -5.17 -5.85 1.39
N LYS A 86 -6.40 -6.37 1.27
CA LYS A 86 -6.65 -7.82 1.20
C LYS A 86 -6.01 -8.44 -0.03
N GLN A 87 -6.09 -7.77 -1.17
CA GLN A 87 -5.48 -8.24 -2.40
C GLN A 87 -3.96 -8.32 -2.26
N ALA A 88 -3.33 -7.32 -1.63
CA ALA A 88 -1.90 -7.31 -1.37
C ALA A 88 -1.47 -8.48 -0.47
N LEU A 89 -2.22 -8.76 0.61
CA LEU A 89 -1.97 -9.94 1.45
C LEU A 89 -2.01 -11.24 0.62
N ILE A 90 -3.07 -11.45 -0.14
CA ILE A 90 -3.23 -12.65 -1.00
C ILE A 90 -2.08 -12.77 -2.00
N THR A 91 -1.74 -11.67 -2.68
CA THR A 91 -0.67 -11.63 -3.68
C THR A 91 0.70 -11.93 -3.07
N LEU A 92 0.93 -11.53 -1.82
CA LEU A 92 2.18 -11.76 -1.09
C LEU A 92 2.20 -13.11 -0.33
N GLY A 93 1.08 -13.85 -0.36
CA GLY A 93 0.95 -15.16 0.26
C GLY A 93 0.74 -15.12 1.77
N LEU A 94 0.07 -14.07 2.27
CA LEU A 94 -0.28 -13.82 3.66
C LEU A 94 -1.78 -14.03 3.93
#